data_AF-A0A2Y9C4B4-F1
#
_entry.id   AF-A0A2Y9C4B4-F1
#
_cell.length_a   1.000
_cell.length_b   1.000
_cell.length_c   1.000
_cell.angle_alpha   90.00
_cell.angle_beta   90.00
_cell.angle_gamma   90.00
#
_symmetry.space_group_name_H-M   'P 1'
#
loop_
_entity.id
_entity.type
_entity.pdbx_description
1 polymer ?
#
loop_
_entity_poly.entity_id
_entity_poly.type
_entity_poly.pdbx_seq_one_letter_code
_entity_poly.pdbx_strand_id
1 'polypeptide(L)'
;MSKMSELSQVLDELISCGEKMIETANAIKKIFSADAPATEPISEDKPKKAPAYSKEDVRALLARRANESGGQFKAQVKSIVKKYGNGGSLTDVPTDSYPALVKEVEGLTDA
;
A
#
# COMPACT_ATOMS: atom_id res chain seq x y z
N MET A 1 27.39 -30.50 -18.70
CA MET A 1 27.67 -29.16 -18.15
C MET A 1 26.88 -28.04 -18.85
N SER A 2 26.40 -28.21 -20.09
CA SER A 2 25.74 -27.16 -20.90
C SER A 2 24.49 -26.51 -20.28
N LYS A 3 23.54 -27.30 -19.76
CA LYS A 3 22.22 -26.78 -19.34
C LYS A 3 22.24 -25.82 -18.15
N MET A 4 23.21 -25.98 -17.24
CA MET A 4 23.38 -25.06 -16.10
C MET A 4 23.96 -23.71 -16.55
N SER A 5 24.85 -23.72 -17.56
CA SER A 5 25.42 -22.51 -18.13
C SER A 5 24.36 -21.69 -18.88
N GLU A 6 23.50 -22.37 -19.64
CA GLU A 6 22.37 -21.74 -20.35
C GLU A 6 21.36 -21.14 -19.36
N LEU A 7 21.04 -21.85 -18.27
CA LEU A 7 20.15 -21.33 -17.21
C LEU A 7 20.73 -20.09 -16.52
N SER A 8 22.05 -20.07 -16.28
CA SER A 8 22.72 -18.89 -15.70
C SER A 8 22.63 -17.69 -16.63
N GLN A 9 22.86 -17.88 -17.93
CA GLN A 9 22.77 -16.80 -18.91
C GLN A 9 21.35 -16.21 -18.98
N VAL A 10 20.32 -17.05 -18.97
CA VAL A 10 18.92 -16.60 -18.96
C VAL A 10 18.58 -15.84 -17.67
N LEU A 11 19.15 -16.25 -16.53
CA LEU A 11 18.98 -15.53 -15.27
C LEU A 11 19.66 -14.15 -15.31
N ASP A 12 20.87 -14.06 -15.84
CA ASP A 12 21.61 -12.80 -15.98
C ASP A 12 20.87 -11.82 -16.93
N GLU A 13 20.31 -12.34 -18.03
CA GLU A 13 19.48 -11.56 -18.94
C GLU A 13 18.18 -11.07 -18.28
N LEU A 14 17.54 -11.91 -17.46
CA LEU A 14 16.34 -11.54 -16.71
C LEU A 14 16.64 -10.44 -15.69
N ILE A 15 17.77 -10.55 -14.97
CA ILE A 15 18.22 -9.52 -14.02
C ILE A 15 18.45 -8.19 -14.75
N SER A 16 19.20 -8.20 -15.85
CA SER A 16 19.47 -6.99 -16.64
C SER A 16 18.20 -6.34 -17.20
N CYS A 17 17.22 -7.15 -17.61
CA CYS A 17 15.92 -6.65 -18.06
C CYS A 17 15.17 -5.95 -16.92
N GLY A 18 15.14 -6.56 -15.73
CA GLY A 18 14.52 -5.98 -14.53
C GLY A 18 15.16 -4.64 -14.13
N GLU A 19 16.49 -4.57 -14.15
CA GLU A 19 17.24 -3.34 -13.85
C GLU A 19 16.87 -2.21 -14.82
N LYS A 20 16.83 -2.49 -16.12
CA LYS A 20 16.44 -1.50 -17.14
C LYS A 20 14.99 -1.04 -17.00
N MET A 21 14.09 -1.94 -16.60
CA MET A 21 12.70 -1.56 -16.31
C MET A 21 12.61 -0.60 -15.12
N ILE A 22 13.40 -0.84 -14.07
CA ILE A 22 13.46 0.04 -12.89
C ILE A 22 14.05 1.40 -13.27
N GLU A 23 15.15 1.44 -14.02
CA GLU A 23 15.75 2.70 -14.51
C GLU A 23 14.75 3.52 -15.34
N THR A 24 14.03 2.87 -16.25
CA THR A 24 13.02 3.51 -17.09
C THR A 24 11.88 4.07 -16.25
N ALA A 25 11.38 3.31 -15.27
CA ALA A 25 10.32 3.76 -14.36
C ALA A 25 10.76 4.98 -13.53
N ASN A 26 12.01 5.00 -13.05
CA ASN A 26 12.56 6.15 -12.34
C ASN A 26 12.76 7.37 -13.23
N ALA A 27 13.19 7.19 -14.48
CA ALA A 27 13.27 8.27 -15.46
C ALA A 27 11.89 8.87 -15.76
N ILE A 28 10.88 8.03 -15.95
CA ILE A 28 9.48 8.44 -16.11
C ILE A 28 9.00 9.23 -14.87
N LYS A 29 9.21 8.69 -13.67
CA LYS A 29 8.88 9.37 -12.41
C LYS A 29 9.53 10.75 -12.33
N LYS A 30 10.80 10.88 -12.72
CA LYS A 30 11.53 12.16 -12.74
C LYS A 30 10.93 13.16 -13.72
N ILE A 31 10.52 12.70 -14.92
CA ILE A 31 9.87 13.56 -15.94
C ILE A 31 8.54 14.10 -15.40
N PHE A 32 7.72 13.25 -14.76
CA PHE A 32 6.42 13.66 -14.21
C PHE A 32 6.51 14.40 -12.87
N SER A 33 7.64 14.32 -12.16
CA SER A 33 7.86 15.04 -10.88
C SER A 33 8.53 16.41 -11.08
N ALA A 34 8.83 16.81 -12.32
CA ALA A 34 9.53 18.07 -12.62
C ALA A 34 8.68 19.35 -12.44
N ASP A 35 7.44 19.26 -11.94
CA ASP A 35 6.55 20.42 -11.71
C ASP A 35 5.91 20.46 -10.30
N ALA A 36 6.56 19.85 -9.30
CA ALA A 36 6.14 19.98 -7.91
C ALA A 36 7.33 20.41 -7.04
N PRO A 37 7.16 21.43 -6.16
CA PRO A 37 8.24 21.88 -5.30
C PRO A 37 8.69 20.73 -4.39
N ALA A 38 10.01 20.69 -4.19
CA ALA A 38 10.74 19.67 -3.46
C ALA A 38 10.02 19.22 -2.17
N THR A 39 9.71 17.93 -2.09
CA THR A 39 9.54 17.24 -0.81
C THR A 39 10.69 16.25 -0.70
N GLU A 40 11.34 16.28 0.45
CA GLU A 40 12.65 15.73 0.81
C GLU A 40 12.92 14.25 0.43
N PRO A 41 14.20 13.86 0.28
CA PRO A 41 14.57 12.49 -0.04
C PRO A 41 14.43 11.62 1.20
N ILE A 42 13.53 10.64 1.17
CA ILE A 42 13.53 9.60 2.20
C ILE A 42 14.36 8.43 1.67
N SER A 43 15.53 8.30 2.28
CA SER A 43 16.54 7.26 2.07
C SER A 43 15.96 5.85 2.11
N GLU A 44 16.62 4.98 1.34
CA GLU A 44 16.65 3.54 1.59
C GLU A 44 17.00 3.28 3.06
N ASP A 45 16.11 2.62 3.79
CA ASP A 45 16.54 1.60 4.74
C ASP A 45 15.41 0.61 4.99
N LYS A 46 15.68 -0.66 4.75
CA LYS A 46 14.78 -1.75 5.11
C LYS A 46 15.27 -2.27 6.46
N PRO A 47 14.42 -2.24 7.47
CA PRO A 47 14.13 -3.51 8.12
C PRO A 47 12.62 -3.75 8.19
N LYS A 48 12.24 -4.97 7.80
CA LYS A 48 10.93 -5.59 7.98
C LYS A 48 10.22 -5.10 9.26
N LYS A 49 9.25 -4.19 9.12
CA LYS A 49 7.98 -4.23 9.84
C LYS A 49 6.90 -3.91 8.80
N ALA A 50 5.82 -4.69 8.84
CA ALA A 50 4.65 -4.56 7.98
C ALA A 50 4.25 -3.08 7.82
N PRO A 51 3.62 -2.67 6.70
CA PRO A 51 3.23 -1.28 6.51
C PRO A 51 2.43 -0.82 7.72
N ALA A 52 3.05 0.02 8.56
CA ALA A 52 2.38 0.72 9.62
C ALA A 52 1.52 1.74 8.89
N TYR A 53 0.29 1.34 8.54
CA TYR A 53 -0.65 2.19 7.83
C TYR A 53 -0.65 3.58 8.48
N SER A 54 -0.48 4.64 7.69
CA SER A 54 -0.66 5.98 8.23
C SER A 54 -2.12 6.18 8.61
N LYS A 55 -2.39 6.94 9.67
CA LYS A 55 -3.75 7.30 10.07
C LYS A 55 -4.51 7.99 8.92
N GLU A 56 -3.79 8.69 8.06
CA GLU A 56 -4.33 9.36 6.88
C GLU A 56 -4.76 8.34 5.81
N ASP A 57 -3.92 7.35 5.52
CA ASP A 57 -4.23 6.26 4.58
C ASP A 57 -5.44 5.45 5.03
N VAL A 58 -5.50 5.10 6.32
CA VAL A 58 -6.65 4.36 6.87
C VAL A 58 -7.91 5.22 6.78
N ARG A 59 -7.83 6.53 7.06
CA ARG A 59 -8.98 7.43 6.94
C ARG A 59 -9.50 7.48 5.52
N ALA A 60 -8.61 7.57 4.53
CA ALA A 60 -8.96 7.58 3.12
C ALA A 60 -9.61 6.24 2.70
N LEU A 61 -9.04 5.11 3.11
CA LEU A 61 -9.56 3.78 2.80
C LEU A 61 -10.93 3.54 3.42
N LEU A 62 -11.13 3.92 4.68
CA LEU A 62 -12.43 3.85 5.36
C LEU A 62 -13.47 4.71 4.66
N ALA A 63 -13.11 5.94 4.28
CA ALA A 63 -14.02 6.84 3.58
C ALA A 63 -14.37 6.30 2.18
N ARG A 64 -13.40 5.76 1.45
CA ARG A 64 -13.63 5.13 0.16
C ARG A 64 -14.57 3.94 0.29
N ARG A 65 -14.27 3.00 1.19
CA ARG A 65 -15.11 1.81 1.41
C ARG A 65 -16.51 2.19 1.91
N ALA A 66 -16.62 3.14 2.83
CA ALA A 66 -17.90 3.59 3.37
C ALA A 66 -18.80 4.25 2.31
N ASN A 67 -18.22 4.89 1.29
CA ASN A 67 -18.95 5.52 0.18
C ASN A 67 -19.06 4.62 -1.05
N GLU A 68 -18.42 3.44 -1.02
CA GLU A 68 -18.50 2.47 -2.09
C GLU A 68 -19.93 1.95 -2.23
N SER A 69 -20.32 1.63 -3.46
CA SER A 69 -21.66 1.14 -3.80
C SER A 69 -22.80 1.99 -3.19
N GLY A 70 -22.70 3.32 -3.35
CA GLY A 70 -23.74 4.25 -2.91
C GLY A 70 -23.84 4.42 -1.39
N GLY A 71 -22.84 3.98 -0.62
CA GLY A 71 -22.80 4.19 0.82
C GLY A 71 -23.32 3.03 1.67
N GLN A 72 -23.58 1.87 1.06
CA GLN A 72 -24.16 0.71 1.75
C GLN A 72 -23.26 0.16 2.88
N PHE A 73 -21.94 0.29 2.73
CA PHE A 73 -20.98 -0.19 3.72
C PHE A 73 -20.73 0.82 4.85
N LYS A 74 -21.30 2.02 4.80
CA LYS A 74 -21.09 3.07 5.81
C LYS A 74 -21.40 2.63 7.23
N ALA A 75 -22.48 1.88 7.43
CA ALA A 75 -22.86 1.36 8.74
C ALA A 75 -21.88 0.27 9.23
N GLN A 76 -21.45 -0.61 8.33
CA GLN A 76 -20.53 -1.71 8.62
C GLN A 76 -19.13 -1.17 8.92
N VAL A 77 -18.62 -0.23 8.12
CA VAL A 77 -17.35 0.47 8.36
C VAL A 77 -17.36 1.15 9.73
N LYS A 78 -18.44 1.87 10.08
CA LYS A 78 -18.56 2.50 11.41
C LYS A 78 -18.55 1.48 12.55
N SER A 79 -19.20 0.33 12.36
CA SER A 79 -19.19 -0.77 13.32
C SER A 79 -17.80 -1.34 13.52
N ILE A 80 -17.06 -1.57 12.43
CA ILE A 80 -15.68 -2.07 12.47
C ILE A 80 -14.79 -1.06 13.20
N VAL A 81 -14.82 0.23 12.83
CA VAL A 81 -14.01 1.26 13.52
C VAL A 81 -14.32 1.29 15.03
N LYS A 82 -15.59 1.10 15.42
CA LYS A 82 -16.00 1.05 16.83
C LYS A 82 -15.51 -0.21 17.55
N LYS A 83 -15.34 -1.34 16.86
CA LYS A 83 -14.73 -2.57 17.41
C LYS A 83 -13.27 -2.35 17.79
N TYR A 84 -12.56 -1.52 17.02
CA TYR A 84 -11.14 -1.25 17.19
C TYR A 84 -10.83 0.02 17.99
N GLY A 85 -11.82 0.87 18.27
CA GLY A 85 -11.65 2.12 19.01
C GLY A 85 -12.88 2.53 19.80
N ASN A 86 -12.68 3.04 21.02
CA ASN A 86 -13.75 3.28 22.01
C ASN A 86 -14.76 4.40 21.68
N GLY A 87 -14.60 5.11 20.55
CA GLY A 87 -15.51 6.19 20.13
C GLY A 87 -16.08 6.06 18.73
N GLY A 88 -15.80 4.97 18.00
CA GLY A 88 -16.20 4.85 16.59
C GLY A 88 -15.50 5.86 15.67
N SER A 89 -14.43 6.48 16.14
CA SER A 89 -13.53 7.36 15.39
C SER A 89 -12.17 6.71 15.25
N LEU A 90 -11.54 6.88 14.08
CA LEU A 90 -10.18 6.41 13.83
C LEU A 90 -9.15 7.07 14.77
N THR A 91 -9.50 8.18 15.43
CA THR A 91 -8.67 8.81 16.47
C THR A 91 -8.43 7.93 17.69
N ASP A 92 -9.39 7.05 18.00
CA ASP A 92 -9.37 6.22 19.20
C ASP A 92 -8.90 4.80 18.91
N VAL A 93 -8.55 4.53 17.64
CA VAL A 93 -8.03 3.25 17.18
C VAL A 93 -6.50 3.29 17.28
N PRO A 94 -5.86 2.36 18.01
CA PRO A 94 -4.41 2.28 18.08
C PRO A 94 -3.82 1.90 16.71
N THR A 95 -2.66 2.46 16.40
CA THR A 95 -1.96 2.23 15.11
C THR A 95 -1.69 0.76 14.85
N ASP A 96 -1.45 -0.03 15.89
CA ASP A 96 -1.21 -1.47 15.81
C ASP A 96 -2.45 -2.26 15.33
N SER A 97 -3.64 -1.68 15.49
CA SER A 97 -4.91 -2.26 15.03
C SER A 97 -5.29 -1.86 13.61
N TYR A 98 -4.59 -0.90 12.99
CA TYR A 98 -4.88 -0.46 11.63
C TYR A 98 -4.80 -1.58 10.58
N PRO A 99 -3.81 -2.49 10.60
CA PRO A 99 -3.77 -3.60 9.65
C PRO A 99 -4.98 -4.52 9.74
N ALA A 100 -5.44 -4.81 10.95
CA ALA A 100 -6.61 -5.66 11.18
C ALA A 100 -7.91 -4.96 10.77
N LEU A 101 -8.04 -3.68 11.12
CA LEU A 101 -9.17 -2.84 10.74
C LEU A 101 -9.31 -2.71 9.21
N VAL A 102 -8.21 -2.41 8.51
CA VAL A 102 -8.21 -2.29 7.05
C VAL A 102 -8.63 -3.60 6.40
N LYS A 103 -8.08 -4.73 6.86
CA LYS A 103 -8.42 -6.05 6.33
C LYS A 103 -9.89 -6.42 6.51
N GLU A 104 -10.49 -6.09 7.67
CA GLU A 104 -11.93 -6.31 7.90
C GLU A 104 -12.79 -5.42 6.99
N VAL A 105 -12.37 -4.18 6.75
CA VAL A 105 -13.09 -3.21 5.91
C VAL A 105 -13.01 -3.58 4.42
N GLU A 106 -11.84 -4.02 3.95
CA GLU A 106 -11.65 -4.53 2.59
C GLU A 106 -12.41 -5.85 2.36
N GLY A 107 -12.51 -6.69 3.40
CA GLY A 107 -13.24 -7.96 3.36
C GLY A 107 -14.77 -7.83 3.41
N LEU A 108 -15.30 -6.62 3.59
CA LEU A 108 -16.71 -6.38 3.34
C LEU A 108 -16.97 -6.69 1.85
N THR A 109 -17.97 -7.49 1.54
CA THR A 109 -18.46 -7.70 0.17
C THR A 109 -19.98 -7.62 0.25
N ASP A 110 -20.64 -7.20 -0.83
CA ASP A 110 -22.08 -7.43 -0.91
C ASP A 110 -22.32 -8.93 -0.87
N ALA A 111 -23.14 -9.36 0.07
CA ALA A 111 -23.66 -10.72 0.13
C ALA A 111 -24.82 -10.87 -0.87
#